data_AF-A0A7Z0S5L6-F1
#
_entry.id   AF-A0A7Z0S5L6-F1
#
_cell.length_a   1.000
_cell.length_b   1.000
_cell.length_c   1.000
_cell.angle_alpha   90.00
_cell.angle_beta   90.00
_cell.angle_gamma   90.00
#
_symmetry.space_group_name_H-M   'P 1'
#
loop_
_entity.id
_entity.type
_entity.pdbx_description
1 polymer ?
#
loop_
_entity_poly.entity_id
_entity_poly.type
_entity_poly.pdbx_seq_one_letter_code
_entity_poly.pdbx_strand_id
1 'polypeptide(L)'
;MTAITNFIQALQTYPFLQNALITAILIGIMSGLIGSFIILRGMSLMGDAISHSVLPGVALAYMLGLNVLLGASLFGFLAALLIGYISSKSPLKMDTTIGVVFSSLYALGFVLIHFTQSSTNLHHILFGNILAVSQLDLRITATIFVLVLTYIYLFYKELLITSLDEAFARSYGLPAQLIHYSLMLVLTLVTVSALQSVGIILVVAMLITPAATAYLWTDQLPKMMALSSFVAVLASIIGLYFSYTFNWASGPTIVLTAALYFAFSFLFSKKGKRSVLKQIGLALVGMGLLLGAWTGNQERTTDRSQTQAISVVTTNSILEDMVQQVGQDRLQVSSLVPRGQDPHEYEPTTEDIAKVSDANLVFYNGLNLETGGNGWFSKMVRSSHKQFGKDVIAASQGVTPLYLSGHQEETDPHAWLDLANGIQYVQTITKALQEKDPQNASFYQKNADLYIVRLQALHQEAQSKFLDIPEEQRLLVTSEGAFKYFAKAYHVTPAYIWEINTEAQGTPQQLQTILDTIRQSKVKHLFLETSVAPKAMNQVAEQSQLKIYSTIFTDSLAKKGQDGDQYYTMMKWNLDKIYEGLK
;
A
#
# COMPACT_ATOMS: atom_id res chain seq x y z
N MET A 1 1.00 -8.67 31.10
CA MET A 1 0.79 -10.12 30.80
C MET A 1 -0.38 -10.37 29.84
N THR A 2 -1.42 -9.52 29.81
CA THR A 2 -2.56 -9.61 28.89
C THR A 2 -2.19 -9.39 27.42
N ALA A 3 -1.30 -8.45 27.09
CA ALA A 3 -0.93 -8.18 25.69
C ALA A 3 -0.17 -9.34 25.00
N ILE A 4 0.78 -9.97 25.70
CA ILE A 4 1.55 -11.11 25.18
C ILE A 4 0.65 -12.34 24.97
N THR A 5 -0.24 -12.62 25.93
CA THR A 5 -1.20 -13.72 25.82
C THR A 5 -2.18 -13.50 24.67
N ASN A 6 -2.67 -12.27 24.48
CA ASN A 6 -3.50 -11.90 23.34
C ASN A 6 -2.77 -12.11 22.00
N PHE A 7 -1.49 -11.72 21.90
CA PHE A 7 -0.71 -11.94 20.69
C PHE A 7 -0.49 -13.42 20.38
N ILE A 8 -0.19 -14.24 21.39
CA ILE A 8 -0.04 -15.69 21.21
C ILE A 8 -1.36 -16.33 20.77
N GLN A 9 -2.49 -15.90 21.36
CA GLN A 9 -3.81 -16.37 20.95
C GLN A 9 -4.15 -15.92 19.52
N ALA A 10 -3.81 -14.68 19.15
CA ALA A 10 -3.99 -14.16 17.81
C ALA A 10 -3.16 -14.95 16.79
N LEU A 11 -1.91 -15.30 17.12
CA LEU A 11 -1.07 -16.16 16.30
C LEU A 11 -1.69 -17.55 16.11
N GLN A 12 -2.36 -18.11 17.11
CA GLN A 12 -3.05 -19.40 16.98
C GLN A 12 -4.33 -19.30 16.14
N THR A 13 -5.01 -18.15 16.19
CA THR A 13 -6.33 -17.95 15.58
C THR A 13 -6.24 -17.51 14.12
N TYR A 14 -5.30 -16.61 13.80
CA TYR A 14 -5.25 -15.93 12.52
C TYR A 14 -4.09 -16.44 11.63
N PRO A 15 -4.38 -17.14 10.51
CA PRO A 15 -3.35 -17.67 9.63
C PRO A 15 -2.53 -16.60 8.91
N PHE A 16 -3.10 -15.43 8.63
CA PHE A 16 -2.35 -14.31 8.03
C PHE A 16 -1.19 -13.86 8.93
N LEU A 17 -1.41 -13.84 10.26
CA LEU A 17 -0.40 -13.45 11.22
C LEU A 17 0.70 -14.51 11.33
N GLN A 18 0.35 -15.80 11.18
CA GLN A 18 1.31 -16.90 11.09
C GLN A 18 2.17 -16.76 9.82
N ASN A 19 1.55 -16.55 8.66
CA ASN A 19 2.24 -16.39 7.38
C ASN A 19 3.18 -15.18 7.41
N ALA A 20 2.71 -14.05 7.96
CA ALA A 20 3.51 -12.84 8.14
C ALA A 20 4.73 -13.11 9.02
N LEU A 21 4.55 -13.77 10.17
CA LEU A 21 5.63 -14.06 11.10
C LEU A 21 6.67 -15.02 10.49
N ILE A 22 6.23 -16.13 9.89
CA ILE A 22 7.12 -17.11 9.26
C ILE A 22 7.90 -16.45 8.13
N THR A 23 7.23 -15.67 7.28
CA THR A 23 7.88 -14.97 6.15
C THR A 23 8.89 -13.93 6.66
N ALA A 24 8.55 -13.15 7.68
CA ALA A 24 9.47 -12.21 8.32
C ALA A 24 10.73 -12.90 8.84
N ILE A 25 10.56 -14.04 9.52
CA ILE A 25 11.66 -14.84 10.07
C ILE A 25 12.55 -15.39 8.95
N LEU A 26 11.97 -15.99 7.90
CA LEU A 26 12.73 -16.53 6.78
C LEU A 26 13.54 -15.43 6.07
N ILE A 27 12.90 -14.30 5.79
CA ILE A 27 13.55 -13.12 5.19
C ILE A 27 14.63 -12.58 6.11
N GLY A 28 14.35 -12.43 7.41
CA GLY A 28 15.30 -11.93 8.39
C GLY A 28 16.55 -12.81 8.49
N ILE A 29 16.39 -14.13 8.48
CA ILE A 29 17.53 -15.06 8.51
C ILE A 29 18.34 -14.93 7.22
N MET A 30 17.72 -15.06 6.03
CA MET A 30 18.47 -15.03 4.76
C MET A 30 19.15 -13.67 4.53
N SER A 31 18.48 -12.57 4.84
CA SER A 31 19.04 -11.22 4.74
C SER A 31 20.15 -11.01 5.78
N GLY A 32 20.02 -11.52 7.00
CA GLY A 32 21.08 -11.46 8.00
C GLY A 32 22.34 -12.24 7.59
N LEU A 33 22.17 -13.40 6.94
CA LEU A 33 23.27 -14.22 6.43
C LEU A 33 23.98 -13.54 5.26
N ILE A 34 23.25 -13.19 4.20
CA ILE A 34 23.82 -12.53 3.01
C ILE A 34 24.38 -11.15 3.38
N GLY A 35 23.64 -10.38 4.19
CA GLY A 35 24.03 -9.08 4.70
C GLY A 35 25.39 -9.09 5.40
N SER A 36 25.75 -10.19 6.07
CA SER A 36 27.05 -10.31 6.72
C SER A 36 28.22 -10.24 5.72
N PHE A 37 28.09 -10.90 4.57
CA PHE A 37 29.08 -10.81 3.49
C PHE A 37 29.07 -9.43 2.83
N ILE A 38 27.89 -8.84 2.62
CA ILE A 38 27.74 -7.54 1.98
C ILE A 38 28.38 -6.42 2.80
N ILE A 39 28.22 -6.43 4.13
CA ILE A 39 28.85 -5.48 5.04
C ILE A 39 30.38 -5.62 5.02
N LEU A 40 30.91 -6.84 5.06
CA LEU A 40 32.38 -7.05 5.02
C LEU A 40 33.01 -6.56 3.71
N ARG A 41 32.27 -6.66 2.61
CA ARG A 41 32.71 -6.17 1.29
C ARG A 41 32.51 -4.67 1.10
N GLY A 42 31.93 -3.96 2.08
CA GLY A 42 31.65 -2.52 1.96
C GLY A 42 30.57 -2.18 0.94
N MET A 43 29.67 -3.11 0.64
CA MET A 43 28.64 -2.95 -0.42
C MET A 43 27.24 -2.76 0.17
N SER A 44 27.11 -2.04 1.29
CA SER A 44 25.83 -1.94 2.02
C SER A 44 24.68 -1.38 1.18
N LEU A 45 24.96 -0.49 0.21
CA LEU A 45 23.95 0.10 -0.68
C LEU A 45 23.51 -0.81 -1.84
N MET A 46 24.12 -1.99 -1.99
CA MET A 46 23.87 -2.87 -3.13
C MET A 46 22.43 -3.41 -3.14
N GLY A 47 21.88 -3.77 -1.98
CA GLY A 47 20.50 -4.28 -1.88
C GLY A 47 19.46 -3.23 -2.28
N ASP A 48 19.68 -1.98 -1.88
CA ASP A 48 18.82 -0.84 -2.24
C ASP A 48 18.89 -0.55 -3.74
N ALA A 49 20.10 -0.49 -4.29
CA ALA A 49 20.33 -0.29 -5.71
C ALA A 49 19.65 -1.37 -6.58
N ILE A 50 19.77 -2.64 -6.19
CA ILE A 50 19.12 -3.76 -6.90
C ILE A 50 17.60 -3.59 -6.85
N SER A 51 17.04 -3.33 -5.66
CA SER A 51 15.61 -3.24 -5.44
C SER A 51 14.90 -2.20 -6.30
N HIS A 52 15.58 -1.10 -6.63
CA HIS A 52 15.03 -0.12 -7.56
C HIS A 52 15.43 -0.36 -9.02
N SER A 53 16.59 -0.98 -9.27
CA SER A 53 17.04 -1.29 -10.63
C SER A 53 16.24 -2.41 -11.30
N VAL A 54 15.39 -3.13 -10.55
CA VAL A 54 14.52 -4.17 -11.10
C VAL A 54 13.29 -3.61 -11.83
N LEU A 55 13.01 -2.31 -11.70
CA LEU A 55 11.82 -1.64 -12.26
C LEU A 55 11.61 -1.91 -13.76
N PRO A 56 12.63 -1.78 -14.64
CA PRO A 56 12.46 -2.10 -16.06
C PRO A 56 12.09 -3.57 -16.30
N GLY A 57 12.62 -4.47 -15.48
CA GLY A 57 12.33 -5.90 -15.57
C GLY A 57 10.92 -6.25 -15.15
N VAL A 58 10.39 -5.56 -14.13
CA VAL A 58 8.98 -5.64 -13.74
C VAL A 58 8.11 -5.13 -14.89
N ALA A 59 8.40 -3.95 -15.44
CA ALA A 59 7.63 -3.35 -16.53
C ALA A 59 7.58 -4.26 -17.77
N LEU A 60 8.74 -4.75 -18.23
CA LEU A 60 8.82 -5.64 -19.38
C LEU A 60 8.15 -6.99 -19.14
N ALA A 61 8.24 -7.54 -17.93
CA ALA A 61 7.53 -8.77 -17.60
C ALA A 61 6.02 -8.59 -17.75
N TYR A 62 5.47 -7.47 -17.27
CA TYR A 62 4.06 -7.14 -17.46
C TYR A 62 3.70 -6.97 -18.95
N MET A 63 4.48 -6.19 -19.71
CA MET A 63 4.24 -5.98 -21.15
C MET A 63 4.21 -7.27 -21.96
N LEU A 64 5.03 -8.24 -21.59
CA LEU A 64 5.17 -9.51 -22.31
C LEU A 64 4.31 -10.65 -21.71
N GLY A 65 3.56 -10.38 -20.64
CA GLY A 65 2.80 -11.41 -19.91
C GLY A 65 3.68 -12.49 -19.25
N LEU A 66 4.92 -12.16 -18.92
CA LEU A 66 5.89 -13.05 -18.27
C LEU A 66 5.79 -12.95 -16.74
N ASN A 67 6.39 -13.92 -16.05
CA ASN A 67 6.45 -13.91 -14.58
C ASN A 67 7.29 -12.72 -14.08
N VAL A 68 6.68 -11.86 -13.26
CA VAL A 68 7.31 -10.65 -12.69
C VAL A 68 8.58 -10.95 -11.89
N LEU A 69 8.61 -12.06 -11.13
CA LEU A 69 9.79 -12.47 -10.36
C LEU A 69 10.98 -12.75 -11.28
N LEU A 70 10.74 -13.36 -12.45
CA LEU A 70 11.80 -13.64 -13.43
C LEU A 70 12.30 -12.37 -14.09
N GLY A 71 11.40 -11.47 -14.52
CA GLY A 71 11.79 -10.20 -15.12
C GLY A 71 12.57 -9.32 -14.16
N ALA A 72 12.08 -9.19 -12.92
CA ALA A 72 12.75 -8.44 -11.86
C ALA A 72 14.12 -9.05 -11.50
N SER A 73 14.21 -10.36 -11.35
CA SER A 73 15.49 -11.04 -11.03
C SER A 73 16.51 -10.88 -12.15
N LEU A 74 16.08 -10.97 -13.41
CA LEU A 74 16.95 -10.77 -14.58
C LEU A 74 17.55 -9.35 -14.57
N PHE A 75 16.71 -8.32 -14.43
CA PHE A 75 17.17 -6.93 -14.44
C PHE A 75 17.97 -6.56 -13.19
N GLY A 76 17.61 -7.10 -12.02
CA GLY A 76 18.41 -6.93 -10.81
C GLY A 76 19.80 -7.54 -10.96
N PHE A 77 19.92 -8.70 -11.62
CA PHE A 77 21.20 -9.33 -11.88
C PHE A 77 22.00 -8.57 -12.94
N LEU A 78 21.36 -8.10 -14.01
CA LEU A 78 21.97 -7.22 -15.02
C LEU A 78 22.49 -5.93 -14.39
N ALA A 79 21.74 -5.31 -13.46
CA ALA A 79 22.17 -4.13 -12.73
C ALA A 79 23.44 -4.43 -11.91
N ALA A 80 23.46 -5.55 -11.18
CA ALA A 80 24.65 -5.95 -10.42
C ALA A 80 25.86 -6.26 -11.31
N LEU A 81 25.64 -6.89 -12.48
CA LEU A 81 26.68 -7.11 -13.48
C LEU A 81 27.26 -5.78 -14.00
N LEU A 82 26.40 -4.83 -14.37
CA LEU A 82 26.77 -3.51 -14.85
C LEU A 82 27.55 -2.73 -13.79
N ILE A 83 27.08 -2.73 -12.55
CA ILE A 83 27.74 -2.07 -11.42
C ILE A 83 29.13 -2.67 -11.20
N GLY A 84 29.23 -4.00 -11.09
CA GLY A 84 30.51 -4.68 -10.91
C GLY A 84 31.47 -4.46 -12.08
N TYR A 85 30.96 -4.49 -13.32
CA TYR A 85 31.78 -4.28 -14.51
C TYR A 85 32.34 -2.85 -14.55
N ILE A 86 31.49 -1.83 -14.41
CA ILE A 86 31.90 -0.42 -14.44
C ILE A 86 32.85 -0.14 -13.27
N SER A 87 32.57 -0.63 -12.07
CA SER A 87 33.46 -0.41 -10.92
C SER A 87 34.82 -1.10 -11.08
N SER A 88 34.91 -2.20 -11.85
CA SER A 88 36.18 -2.91 -12.09
C SER A 88 37.00 -2.33 -13.24
N LYS A 89 36.36 -1.65 -14.19
CA LYS A 89 36.98 -1.12 -15.42
C LYS A 89 37.10 0.40 -15.45
N SER A 90 36.61 1.09 -14.43
CA SER A 90 36.68 2.54 -14.31
C SER A 90 37.34 2.96 -13.00
N PRO A 91 37.86 4.20 -12.91
CA PRO A 91 38.37 4.75 -11.66
C PRO A 91 37.25 5.18 -10.69
N LEU A 92 35.97 4.98 -11.04
CA LEU A 92 34.85 5.39 -10.22
C LEU A 92 34.74 4.53 -8.97
N LYS A 93 34.41 5.17 -7.84
CA LYS A 93 34.09 4.45 -6.61
C LYS A 93 32.81 3.64 -6.80
N MET A 94 32.70 2.53 -6.06
CA MET A 94 31.53 1.65 -6.10
C MET A 94 30.23 2.44 -5.85
N ASP A 95 30.20 3.31 -4.84
CA ASP A 95 29.03 4.13 -4.51
C ASP A 95 28.59 5.04 -5.67
N THR A 96 29.54 5.64 -6.39
CA THR A 96 29.27 6.47 -7.57
C THR A 96 28.70 5.63 -8.70
N THR A 97 29.28 4.45 -8.92
CA THR A 97 28.83 3.52 -9.96
C THR A 97 27.40 3.03 -9.68
N ILE A 98 27.14 2.65 -8.42
CA ILE A 98 25.81 2.30 -7.93
C ILE A 98 24.84 3.44 -8.27
N GLY A 99 25.14 4.68 -7.85
CA GLY A 99 24.27 5.84 -8.08
C GLY A 99 23.92 6.07 -9.56
N VAL A 100 24.88 5.94 -10.46
CA VAL A 100 24.67 6.13 -11.91
C VAL A 100 23.81 5.01 -12.50
N VAL A 101 24.14 3.75 -12.24
CA VAL A 101 23.41 2.60 -12.82
C VAL A 101 21.99 2.52 -12.28
N PHE A 102 21.83 2.62 -10.95
CA PHE A 102 20.51 2.59 -10.32
C PHE A 102 19.62 3.72 -10.82
N SER A 103 20.10 4.98 -10.85
CA SER A 103 19.27 6.10 -11.31
C SER A 103 18.85 5.94 -12.78
N SER A 104 19.75 5.41 -13.62
CA SER A 104 19.49 5.19 -15.05
C SER A 104 18.47 4.08 -15.29
N LEU A 105 18.61 2.94 -14.62
CA LEU A 105 17.66 1.82 -14.76
C LEU A 105 16.32 2.15 -14.12
N TYR A 106 16.31 2.87 -13.00
CA TYR A 106 15.08 3.32 -12.37
C TYR A 106 14.32 4.26 -13.32
N ALA A 107 14.98 5.28 -13.89
CA ALA A 107 14.39 6.17 -14.88
C ALA A 107 13.87 5.42 -16.12
N LEU A 108 14.65 4.45 -16.64
CA LEU A 108 14.22 3.60 -17.75
C LEU A 108 12.93 2.84 -17.42
N GLY A 109 12.81 2.30 -16.21
CA GLY A 109 11.61 1.55 -15.81
C GLY A 109 10.38 2.46 -15.73
N PHE A 110 10.51 3.71 -15.27
CA PHE A 110 9.41 4.67 -15.29
C PHE A 110 8.95 4.99 -16.71
N VAL A 111 9.90 5.19 -17.63
CA VAL A 111 9.58 5.43 -19.04
C VAL A 111 8.86 4.22 -19.64
N LEU A 112 9.29 2.99 -19.31
CA LEU A 112 8.62 1.78 -19.79
C LEU A 112 7.20 1.65 -19.23
N ILE A 113 6.99 1.90 -17.93
CA ILE A 113 5.68 1.83 -17.29
C ILE A 113 4.71 2.83 -17.93
N HIS A 114 5.19 4.04 -18.26
CA HIS A 114 4.37 5.03 -18.97
C HIS A 114 3.79 4.51 -20.29
N PHE A 115 4.51 3.64 -21.01
CA PHE A 115 4.01 3.02 -22.25
C PHE A 115 3.07 1.84 -22.02
N THR A 116 3.02 1.27 -20.82
CA THR A 116 2.18 0.11 -20.54
C THR A 116 0.71 0.44 -20.36
N GLN A 117 0.34 1.73 -20.31
CA GLN A 117 -1.01 2.23 -20.06
C GLN A 117 -1.71 1.57 -18.85
N SER A 118 -0.95 0.93 -17.96
CA SER A 118 -1.47 0.21 -16.80
C SER A 118 -1.03 0.95 -15.56
N SER A 119 -2.01 1.40 -14.77
CA SER A 119 -1.89 2.25 -13.58
C SER A 119 -1.35 1.48 -12.37
N THR A 120 -0.30 0.68 -12.54
CA THR A 120 0.36 0.04 -11.40
C THR A 120 1.16 1.08 -10.64
N ASN A 121 0.58 1.60 -9.56
CA ASN A 121 1.28 2.46 -8.63
C ASN A 121 2.50 1.76 -8.04
N LEU A 122 3.67 2.30 -8.37
CA LEU A 122 4.99 1.84 -7.95
C LEU A 122 5.18 1.89 -6.44
N HIS A 123 4.41 2.73 -5.75
CA HIS A 123 4.43 2.87 -4.30
C HIS A 123 4.22 1.52 -3.60
N HIS A 124 3.30 0.68 -4.05
CA HIS A 124 3.04 -0.59 -3.37
C HIS A 124 4.11 -1.66 -3.58
N ILE A 125 4.88 -1.59 -4.66
CA ILE A 125 6.07 -2.42 -4.85
C ILE A 125 7.17 -2.00 -3.86
N LEU A 126 7.26 -0.70 -3.56
CA LEU A 126 8.23 -0.16 -2.61
C LEU A 126 7.85 -0.46 -1.15
N PHE A 127 6.60 -0.29 -0.74
CA PHE A 127 6.24 -0.45 0.68
C PHE A 127 5.86 -1.88 1.08
N GLY A 128 5.29 -2.67 0.16
CA GLY A 128 4.85 -4.05 0.40
C GLY A 128 3.80 -4.19 1.53
N ASN A 129 3.28 -5.40 1.75
CA ASN A 129 2.44 -5.67 2.93
C ASN A 129 2.67 -7.10 3.41
N ILE A 130 3.49 -7.26 4.45
CA ILE A 130 3.81 -8.55 5.05
C ILE A 130 2.60 -9.31 5.60
N LEU A 131 1.52 -8.60 5.96
CA LEU A 131 0.29 -9.23 6.46
C LEU A 131 -0.54 -9.85 5.34
N ALA A 132 -0.30 -9.42 4.10
CA ALA A 132 -0.99 -9.86 2.90
C ALA A 132 -0.26 -10.99 2.14
N VAL A 133 0.76 -11.59 2.76
CA VAL A 133 1.60 -12.64 2.14
C VAL A 133 0.78 -13.89 1.89
N SER A 134 0.75 -14.32 0.62
CA SER A 134 0.03 -15.52 0.21
C SER A 134 0.81 -16.80 0.50
N GLN A 135 0.13 -17.95 0.43
CA GLN A 135 0.79 -19.25 0.55
C GLN A 135 1.80 -19.52 -0.57
N LEU A 136 1.61 -18.93 -1.75
CA LEU A 136 2.57 -19.02 -2.84
C LEU A 136 3.84 -18.23 -2.51
N ASP A 137 3.69 -17.01 -2.01
CA ASP A 137 4.80 -16.15 -1.61
C ASP A 137 5.63 -16.79 -0.48
N LEU A 138 4.95 -17.42 0.48
CA LEU A 138 5.59 -18.19 1.54
C LEU A 138 6.42 -19.36 0.98
N ARG A 139 5.88 -20.13 0.02
CA ARG A 139 6.59 -21.25 -0.62
C ARG A 139 7.78 -20.78 -1.44
N ILE A 140 7.65 -19.67 -2.18
CA ILE A 140 8.74 -19.06 -2.95
C ILE A 140 9.85 -18.62 -1.98
N THR A 141 9.48 -17.90 -0.92
CA THR A 141 10.43 -17.45 0.12
C THR A 141 11.13 -18.63 0.79
N ALA A 142 10.40 -19.69 1.15
CA ALA A 142 10.97 -20.90 1.73
C ALA A 142 11.93 -21.63 0.76
N THR A 143 11.61 -21.67 -0.52
CA THR A 143 12.47 -22.27 -1.56
C THR A 143 13.78 -21.49 -1.69
N ILE A 144 13.71 -20.16 -1.75
CA ILE A 144 14.89 -19.29 -1.83
C ILE A 144 15.70 -19.37 -0.54
N PHE A 145 15.05 -19.46 0.62
CA PHE A 145 15.73 -19.66 1.90
C PHE A 145 16.60 -20.92 1.90
N VAL A 146 16.06 -22.06 1.44
CA VAL A 146 16.82 -23.32 1.32
C VAL A 146 17.96 -23.18 0.31
N LEU A 147 17.73 -22.50 -0.81
CA LEU A 147 18.76 -22.21 -1.81
C LEU A 147 19.91 -21.39 -1.21
N VAL A 148 19.60 -20.33 -0.45
CA VAL A 148 20.60 -19.47 0.20
C VAL A 148 21.43 -20.25 1.20
N LEU A 149 20.80 -21.07 2.05
CA LEU A 149 21.53 -21.92 3.01
C LEU A 149 22.45 -22.91 2.29
N THR A 150 21.95 -23.55 1.24
CA THR A 150 22.71 -24.51 0.43
C THR A 150 23.90 -23.82 -0.24
N TYR A 151 23.68 -22.64 -0.85
CA TYR A 151 24.72 -21.84 -1.48
C TYR A 151 25.81 -21.44 -0.48
N ILE A 152 25.43 -20.91 0.68
CA ILE A 152 26.39 -20.52 1.72
C ILE A 152 27.16 -21.74 2.21
N TYR A 153 26.50 -22.88 2.44
CA TYR A 153 27.16 -24.10 2.90
C TYR A 153 28.20 -24.60 1.88
N LEU A 154 27.83 -24.66 0.60
CA LEU A 154 28.69 -25.15 -0.47
C LEU A 154 29.88 -24.21 -0.75
N PHE A 155 29.65 -22.91 -0.77
CA PHE A 155 30.64 -21.89 -1.15
C PHE A 155 31.22 -21.12 0.04
N TYR A 156 31.08 -21.64 1.27
CA TYR A 156 31.47 -20.93 2.49
C TYR A 156 32.94 -20.49 2.46
N LYS A 157 33.84 -21.39 2.04
CA LYS A 157 35.29 -21.16 2.04
C LYS A 157 35.66 -20.08 1.02
N GLU A 158 35.09 -20.19 -0.17
CA GLU A 158 35.30 -19.27 -1.29
C GLU A 158 34.77 -17.88 -0.95
N LEU A 159 33.57 -17.80 -0.37
CA LEU A 159 32.96 -16.56 0.09
C LEU A 159 33.76 -15.90 1.21
N LEU A 160 34.24 -16.68 2.20
CA LEU A 160 35.07 -16.17 3.29
C LEU A 160 36.35 -15.52 2.76
N ILE A 161 37.12 -16.25 1.94
CA ILE A 161 38.42 -15.77 1.45
C ILE A 161 38.23 -14.53 0.57
N THR A 162 37.30 -14.59 -0.38
CA THR A 162 37.03 -13.47 -1.31
C THR A 162 36.43 -12.24 -0.64
N SER A 163 35.82 -12.37 0.55
CA SER A 163 35.26 -11.22 1.28
C SER A 163 36.25 -10.55 2.21
N LEU A 164 37.35 -11.22 2.57
CA LEU A 164 38.40 -10.67 3.43
C LEU A 164 39.55 -10.08 2.60
N ASP A 165 40.01 -10.81 1.59
CA ASP A 165 41.10 -10.38 0.72
C ASP A 165 40.94 -10.98 -0.68
N GLU A 166 40.51 -10.15 -1.62
CA GLU A 166 40.34 -10.55 -3.02
C GLU A 166 41.68 -10.85 -3.71
N ALA A 167 42.75 -10.13 -3.37
CA ALA A 167 44.07 -10.33 -3.97
C ALA A 167 44.65 -11.69 -3.55
N PHE A 168 44.52 -12.04 -2.27
CA PHE A 168 44.87 -13.35 -1.76
C PHE A 168 44.02 -14.47 -2.37
N ALA A 169 42.70 -14.25 -2.54
CA ALA A 169 41.84 -15.23 -3.20
C ALA A 169 42.31 -15.54 -4.64
N ARG A 170 42.70 -14.50 -5.39
CA ARG A 170 43.20 -14.64 -6.77
C ARG A 170 44.55 -15.35 -6.82
N SER A 171 45.46 -15.08 -5.88
CA SER A 171 46.76 -15.78 -5.83
C SER A 171 46.61 -17.25 -5.38
N TYR A 172 45.59 -17.57 -4.59
CA TYR A 172 45.21 -18.94 -4.23
C TYR A 172 44.54 -19.70 -5.39
N GLY A 173 44.27 -19.05 -6.52
CA GLY A 173 43.65 -19.66 -7.72
C GLY A 173 42.12 -19.72 -7.68
N LEU A 174 41.47 -19.04 -6.73
CA LEU A 174 40.01 -18.97 -6.70
C LEU A 174 39.49 -18.00 -7.77
N PRO A 175 38.39 -18.35 -8.47
CA PRO A 175 37.78 -17.46 -9.44
C PRO A 175 36.97 -16.36 -8.73
N ALA A 176 37.67 -15.41 -8.10
CA ALA A 176 37.07 -14.37 -7.25
C ALA A 176 35.94 -13.59 -7.94
N GLN A 177 36.07 -13.33 -9.24
CA GLN A 177 35.07 -12.62 -10.03
C GLN A 177 33.78 -13.43 -10.23
N LEU A 178 33.88 -14.75 -10.43
CA LEU A 178 32.71 -15.63 -10.49
C LEU A 178 32.01 -15.70 -9.13
N ILE A 179 32.78 -15.80 -8.04
CA ILE A 179 32.22 -15.81 -6.68
C ILE A 179 31.50 -14.49 -6.38
N HIS A 180 32.08 -13.35 -6.76
CA HIS A 180 31.43 -12.05 -6.64
C HIS A 180 30.07 -12.01 -7.34
N TYR A 181 30.01 -12.35 -8.63
CA TYR A 181 28.75 -12.31 -9.37
C TYR A 181 27.75 -13.38 -8.91
N SER A 182 28.21 -14.54 -8.45
CA SER A 182 27.32 -15.54 -7.83
C SER A 182 26.68 -15.04 -6.53
N LEU A 183 27.44 -14.31 -5.69
CA LEU A 183 26.88 -13.66 -4.51
C LEU A 183 25.87 -12.58 -4.90
N MET A 184 26.15 -11.81 -5.95
CA MET A 184 25.21 -10.81 -6.47
C MET A 184 23.93 -11.44 -7.00
N LEU A 185 24.01 -12.58 -7.70
CA LEU A 185 22.83 -13.31 -8.14
C LEU A 185 21.95 -13.75 -6.95
N VAL A 186 22.56 -14.33 -5.92
CA VAL A 186 21.83 -14.76 -4.72
C VAL A 186 21.26 -13.56 -3.97
N LEU A 187 22.01 -12.46 -3.85
CA LEU A 187 21.53 -11.20 -3.29
C LEU A 187 20.32 -10.67 -4.07
N THR A 188 20.35 -10.72 -5.40
CA THR A 188 19.24 -10.30 -6.24
C THR A 188 18.01 -11.17 -6.00
N LEU A 189 18.15 -12.50 -5.98
CA LEU A 189 17.04 -13.41 -5.73
C LEU A 189 16.38 -13.17 -4.36
N VAL A 190 17.21 -13.02 -3.31
CA VAL A 190 16.75 -12.69 -1.95
C VAL A 190 16.01 -11.36 -1.95
N THR A 191 16.63 -10.32 -2.53
CA THR A 191 16.09 -8.96 -2.54
C THR A 191 14.76 -8.90 -3.29
N VAL A 192 14.69 -9.46 -4.50
CA VAL A 192 13.49 -9.40 -5.35
C VAL A 192 12.33 -10.21 -4.77
N SER A 193 12.59 -11.43 -4.28
CA SER A 193 11.55 -12.25 -3.65
C SER A 193 10.97 -11.59 -2.40
N ALA A 194 11.84 -11.00 -1.58
CA ALA A 194 11.42 -10.35 -0.35
C ALA A 194 10.70 -9.02 -0.63
N LEU A 195 11.11 -8.30 -1.68
CA LEU A 195 10.50 -7.04 -2.11
C LEU A 195 9.04 -7.24 -2.52
N GLN A 196 8.73 -8.30 -3.28
CA GLN A 196 7.35 -8.61 -3.66
C GLN A 196 6.46 -8.96 -2.47
N SER A 197 7.03 -9.63 -1.46
CA SER A 197 6.27 -10.13 -0.31
C SER A 197 6.07 -9.06 0.77
N VAL A 198 7.11 -8.26 1.02
CA VAL A 198 7.19 -7.43 2.23
C VAL A 198 7.60 -5.98 1.98
N GLY A 199 8.15 -5.66 0.81
CA GLY A 199 8.51 -4.30 0.42
C GLY A 199 9.98 -3.94 0.65
N ILE A 200 10.45 -2.96 -0.12
CA ILE A 200 11.86 -2.52 -0.20
C ILE A 200 12.42 -2.09 1.15
N ILE A 201 11.64 -1.33 1.92
CA ILE A 201 12.10 -0.72 3.17
C ILE A 201 12.51 -1.80 4.17
N LEU A 202 11.67 -2.83 4.33
CA LEU A 202 12.00 -3.92 5.24
C LEU A 202 13.18 -4.73 4.71
N VAL A 203 13.22 -5.02 3.41
CA VAL A 203 14.29 -5.84 2.81
C VAL A 203 15.66 -5.21 2.99
N VAL A 204 15.80 -3.93 2.62
CA VAL A 204 17.06 -3.21 2.74
C VAL A 204 17.48 -3.09 4.20
N ALA A 205 16.54 -2.77 5.10
CA ALA A 205 16.83 -2.71 6.53
C ALA A 205 17.27 -4.06 7.12
N MET A 206 16.57 -5.15 6.78
CA MET A 206 16.93 -6.50 7.26
C MET A 206 18.24 -7.02 6.67
N LEU A 207 18.65 -6.55 5.50
CA LEU A 207 19.93 -6.89 4.90
C LEU A 207 21.10 -6.18 5.59
N ILE A 208 20.90 -4.92 6.00
CA ILE A 208 21.99 -4.06 6.50
C ILE A 208 22.04 -4.05 8.03
N THR A 209 20.93 -3.73 8.70
CA THR A 209 20.91 -3.39 10.12
C THR A 209 21.29 -4.56 11.04
N PRO A 210 20.76 -5.78 10.89
CA PRO A 210 21.17 -6.92 11.70
C PRO A 210 22.65 -7.29 11.50
N ALA A 211 23.14 -7.23 10.26
CA ALA A 211 24.53 -7.53 9.92
C ALA A 211 25.49 -6.49 10.50
N ALA A 212 25.17 -5.20 10.37
CA ALA A 212 25.91 -4.10 10.99
C ALA A 212 25.88 -4.20 12.52
N THR A 213 24.74 -4.58 13.10
CA THR A 213 24.61 -4.83 14.54
C THR A 213 25.55 -5.94 14.99
N ALA A 214 25.60 -7.06 14.26
CA ALA A 214 26.48 -8.18 14.59
C ALA A 214 27.98 -7.87 14.43
N TYR A 215 28.34 -7.09 13.40
CA TYR A 215 29.71 -6.65 13.12
C TYR A 215 30.36 -5.91 14.30
N LEU A 216 29.55 -5.19 15.09
CA LEU A 216 29.99 -4.46 16.27
C LEU A 216 30.40 -5.38 17.44
N TRP A 217 29.93 -6.63 17.48
CA TRP A 217 30.16 -7.54 18.62
C TRP A 217 31.19 -8.64 18.35
N THR A 218 31.48 -8.94 17.09
CA THR A 218 32.38 -10.05 16.75
C THR A 218 33.25 -9.75 15.54
N ASP A 219 34.41 -10.41 15.51
CA ASP A 219 35.38 -10.39 14.42
C ASP A 219 35.38 -11.70 13.61
N GLN A 220 34.53 -12.66 13.99
CA GLN A 220 34.46 -13.98 13.37
C GLN A 220 33.21 -14.08 12.50
N LEU A 221 33.39 -14.34 11.20
CA LEU A 221 32.28 -14.40 10.23
C LEU A 221 31.16 -15.40 10.61
N PRO A 222 31.43 -16.65 11.03
CA PRO A 222 30.36 -17.56 11.45
C PRO A 222 29.52 -17.01 12.60
N LYS A 223 30.18 -16.38 13.59
CA LYS A 223 29.50 -15.77 14.73
C LYS A 223 28.72 -14.53 14.31
N MET A 224 29.25 -13.77 13.36
CA MET A 224 28.58 -12.60 12.80
C MET A 224 27.30 -13.01 12.07
N MET A 225 27.36 -14.05 11.24
CA MET A 225 26.20 -14.59 10.52
C MET A 225 25.12 -15.09 11.48
N ALA A 226 25.49 -15.91 12.46
CA ALA A 226 24.56 -16.42 13.46
C ALA A 226 23.92 -15.30 14.30
N LEU A 227 24.71 -14.33 14.74
CA LEU A 227 24.23 -13.19 15.53
C LEU A 227 23.33 -12.27 14.69
N SER A 228 23.69 -12.01 13.44
CA SER A 228 22.90 -11.20 12.49
C SER A 228 21.52 -11.83 12.26
N SER A 229 21.47 -13.13 11.94
CA SER A 229 20.21 -13.85 11.79
C SER A 229 19.39 -13.85 13.08
N PHE A 230 20.02 -14.04 14.24
CA PHE A 230 19.33 -14.00 15.53
C PHE A 230 18.70 -12.63 15.82
N VAL A 231 19.45 -11.54 15.60
CA VAL A 231 18.95 -10.16 15.75
C VAL A 231 17.79 -9.90 14.79
N ALA A 232 17.88 -10.36 13.54
CA ALA A 232 16.82 -10.20 12.55
C ALA A 232 15.53 -10.95 12.93
N VAL A 233 15.67 -12.18 13.47
CA VAL A 233 14.53 -12.98 13.96
C VAL A 233 13.87 -12.29 15.15
N LEU A 234 14.65 -11.83 16.13
CA LEU A 234 14.11 -11.09 17.26
C LEU A 234 13.40 -9.81 16.82
N ALA A 235 13.97 -9.07 15.87
CA ALA A 235 13.37 -7.84 15.36
C ALA A 235 12.04 -8.12 14.66
N SER A 236 11.97 -9.23 13.91
CA SER A 236 10.75 -9.67 13.24
C SER A 236 9.65 -10.04 14.23
N ILE A 237 9.98 -10.83 15.26
CA ILE A 237 9.01 -11.26 16.29
C ILE A 237 8.51 -10.05 17.11
N ILE A 238 9.43 -9.23 17.61
CA ILE A 238 9.10 -8.10 18.48
C ILE A 238 8.43 -6.97 17.69
N GLY A 239 8.89 -6.72 16.47
CA GLY A 239 8.27 -5.74 15.57
C GLY A 239 6.85 -6.13 15.18
N LEU A 240 6.58 -7.39 14.87
CA LEU A 240 5.23 -7.86 14.57
C LEU A 240 4.33 -7.86 15.82
N TYR A 241 4.88 -8.15 17.00
CA TYR A 241 4.17 -8.00 18.28
C TYR A 241 3.72 -6.55 18.52
N PHE A 242 4.60 -5.57 18.28
CA PHE A 242 4.24 -4.16 18.42
C PHE A 242 3.27 -3.70 17.34
N SER A 243 3.42 -4.16 16.11
CA SER A 243 2.46 -3.91 15.03
C SER A 243 1.07 -4.38 15.42
N TYR A 244 0.93 -5.60 15.94
CA TYR A 244 -0.36 -6.13 16.42
C TYR A 244 -0.91 -5.37 17.64
N THR A 245 -0.04 -5.00 18.58
CA THR A 245 -0.46 -4.37 19.85
C THR A 245 -0.88 -2.91 19.66
N PHE A 246 -0.15 -2.16 18.83
CA PHE A 246 -0.37 -0.72 18.61
C PHE A 246 -1.07 -0.41 17.28
N ASN A 247 -1.41 -1.43 16.49
CA ASN A 247 -2.00 -1.31 15.17
C ASN A 247 -1.19 -0.44 14.19
N TRP A 248 0.15 -0.53 14.27
CA TRP A 248 1.07 0.16 13.38
C TRP A 248 1.40 -0.70 12.15
N ALA A 249 1.81 -0.06 11.06
CA ALA A 249 2.31 -0.73 9.87
C ALA A 249 3.48 -1.68 10.22
N SER A 250 3.33 -2.94 9.86
CA SER A 250 4.22 -4.02 10.31
C SER A 250 5.65 -3.91 9.77
N GLY A 251 5.81 -3.55 8.49
CA GLY A 251 7.14 -3.37 7.87
C GLY A 251 7.96 -2.30 8.60
N PRO A 252 7.49 -1.04 8.67
CA PRO A 252 8.14 0.03 9.42
C PRO A 252 8.41 -0.33 10.88
N THR A 253 7.48 -1.00 11.56
CA THR A 253 7.65 -1.38 12.98
C THR A 253 8.79 -2.39 13.20
N ILE A 254 8.96 -3.36 12.29
CA ILE A 254 10.10 -4.29 12.32
C ILE A 254 11.42 -3.55 12.07
N VAL A 255 11.44 -2.60 11.11
CA VAL A 255 12.62 -1.77 10.83
C VAL A 255 13.02 -0.92 12.04
N LEU A 256 12.05 -0.25 12.68
CA LEU A 256 12.30 0.54 13.89
C LEU A 256 12.84 -0.34 15.02
N THR A 257 12.32 -1.55 15.17
CA THR A 257 12.81 -2.51 16.18
C THR A 257 14.28 -2.90 15.91
N ALA A 258 14.63 -3.20 14.66
CA ALA A 258 16.03 -3.48 14.30
C ALA A 258 16.94 -2.26 14.48
N ALA A 259 16.46 -1.05 14.18
CA ALA A 259 17.20 0.19 14.40
C ALA A 259 17.47 0.44 15.89
N LEU A 260 16.51 0.12 16.78
CA LEU A 260 16.72 0.16 18.23
C LEU A 260 17.80 -0.83 18.70
N TYR A 261 17.83 -2.05 18.13
CA TYR A 261 18.89 -3.02 18.45
C TYR A 261 20.26 -2.55 17.98
N PHE A 262 20.32 -1.93 16.79
CA PHE A 262 21.55 -1.32 16.30
C PHE A 262 21.99 -0.17 17.21
N ALA A 263 21.09 0.73 17.60
CA ALA A 263 21.40 1.84 18.50
C ALA A 263 21.91 1.34 19.86
N PHE A 264 21.25 0.33 20.43
CA PHE A 264 21.71 -0.32 21.66
C PHE A 264 23.11 -0.94 21.47
N SER A 265 23.29 -1.74 20.43
CA SER A 265 24.57 -2.34 20.07
C SER A 265 25.69 -1.31 19.91
N PHE A 266 25.40 -0.19 19.25
CA PHE A 266 26.33 0.91 19.02
C PHE A 266 26.78 1.58 20.33
N LEU A 267 25.87 1.76 21.29
CA LEU A 267 26.18 2.37 22.59
C LEU A 267 27.02 1.47 23.51
N PHE A 268 26.83 0.15 23.42
CA PHE A 268 27.43 -0.83 24.34
C PHE A 268 28.57 -1.66 23.72
N SER A 269 28.79 -1.61 22.41
CA SER A 269 29.86 -2.35 21.73
C SER A 269 31.26 -1.87 22.13
N LYS A 270 32.18 -2.84 22.26
CA LYS A 270 33.60 -2.62 22.55
C LYS A 270 34.35 -1.88 21.43
N LYS A 271 33.86 -1.91 20.18
CA LYS A 271 34.50 -1.25 19.02
C LYS A 271 34.16 0.24 18.90
N GLY A 272 33.14 0.74 19.61
CA GLY A 272 32.78 2.16 19.65
C GLY A 272 33.71 2.96 20.57
N LYS A 273 34.63 3.74 20.00
CA LYS A 273 35.54 4.61 20.77
C LYS A 273 34.77 5.65 21.62
N ARG A 274 35.35 5.94 22.79
CA ARG A 274 34.77 6.61 23.97
C ARG A 274 34.45 8.12 23.78
N SER A 275 33.32 8.49 24.42
CA SER A 275 33.05 9.69 25.24
C SER A 275 32.23 10.88 24.73
N VAL A 276 31.95 11.08 23.43
CA VAL A 276 31.06 12.19 22.98
C VAL A 276 29.79 11.70 22.26
N LEU A 277 29.87 10.60 21.49
CA LEU A 277 28.69 10.03 20.81
C LEU A 277 27.66 9.36 21.74
N LYS A 278 28.06 8.99 22.98
CA LYS A 278 27.13 8.38 23.95
C LYS A 278 26.03 9.35 24.40
N GLN A 279 26.30 10.65 24.40
CA GLN A 279 25.31 11.67 24.79
C GLN A 279 24.28 11.92 23.67
N ILE A 280 24.70 11.89 22.41
CA ILE A 280 23.81 12.06 21.25
C ILE A 280 22.92 10.82 21.05
N GLY A 281 23.45 9.61 21.27
CA GLY A 281 22.65 8.38 21.24
C GLY A 281 21.64 8.28 22.39
N LEU A 282 21.98 8.78 23.59
CA LEU A 282 21.03 8.85 24.71
C LEU A 282 19.88 9.84 24.42
N ALA A 283 20.16 10.97 23.76
CA ALA A 283 19.16 11.96 23.40
C ALA A 283 18.17 11.42 22.33
N LEU A 284 18.64 10.65 21.35
CA LEU A 284 17.80 10.03 20.32
C LEU A 284 16.96 8.86 20.85
N VAL A 285 17.51 8.04 21.75
CA VAL A 285 16.75 6.98 22.45
C VAL A 285 15.73 7.59 23.41
N GLY A 286 16.07 8.70 24.09
CA GLY A 286 15.16 9.46 24.93
C GLY A 286 13.99 10.08 24.15
N MET A 287 14.24 10.61 22.95
CA MET A 287 13.18 11.16 22.09
C MET A 287 12.21 10.07 21.58
N GLY A 288 12.71 8.88 21.27
CA GLY A 288 11.88 7.73 20.86
C GLY A 288 11.02 7.15 21.99
N LEU A 289 11.53 7.18 23.23
CA LEU A 289 10.77 6.75 24.41
C LEU A 289 9.73 7.79 24.86
N LEU A 290 9.96 9.08 24.59
CA LEU A 290 8.99 10.14 24.89
C LEU A 290 7.82 10.18 23.88
N LEU A 291 8.02 9.75 22.63
CA LEU A 291 6.93 9.58 21.66
C LEU A 291 6.10 8.31 21.93
N GLY A 292 6.69 7.27 22.50
CA GLY A 292 5.97 6.08 22.96
C GLY A 292 5.09 6.30 24.19
N ALA A 293 5.30 7.40 24.93
CA ALA A 293 4.53 7.76 26.12
C ALA A 293 3.35 8.70 25.82
N TRP A 294 3.15 9.11 24.57
CA TRP A 294 2.02 9.94 24.15
C TRP A 294 1.10 9.19 23.18
N THR A 295 0.57 8.06 23.63
CA THR A 295 -0.68 7.54 23.04
C THR A 295 -1.63 7.24 24.19
N GLY A 296 -2.73 7.98 24.19
CA GLY A 296 -3.79 7.87 25.16
C GLY A 296 -4.26 6.43 25.26
N ASN A 297 -4.47 6.01 26.51
CA ASN A 297 -5.11 4.77 26.87
C ASN A 297 -6.53 4.80 26.27
N GLN A 298 -6.70 4.35 25.02
CA GLN A 298 -8.01 3.94 24.54
C GLN A 298 -8.31 2.61 25.23
N GLU A 299 -8.96 2.72 26.38
CA GLU A 299 -9.61 1.59 27.01
C GLU A 299 -10.50 0.91 25.97
N ARG A 300 -10.17 -0.34 25.64
CA ARG A 300 -11.10 -1.24 24.96
C ARG A 300 -12.27 -1.48 25.91
N THR A 301 -13.32 -0.68 25.79
CA THR A 301 -14.64 -1.03 26.31
C THR A 301 -15.17 -2.18 25.45
N THR A 302 -14.87 -3.40 25.87
CA THR A 302 -15.59 -4.58 25.40
C THR A 302 -16.92 -4.62 26.11
N ASP A 303 -17.83 -3.72 25.72
CA ASP A 303 -19.21 -3.79 26.15
C ASP A 303 -19.89 -4.88 25.31
N ARG A 304 -19.68 -6.14 25.72
CA ARG A 304 -20.48 -7.27 25.25
C ARG A 304 -21.87 -7.17 25.88
N SER A 305 -22.64 -6.20 25.41
CA SER A 305 -24.09 -6.29 25.49
C SER A 305 -24.55 -7.37 24.52
N GLN A 306 -25.08 -8.45 25.07
CA GLN A 306 -25.65 -9.57 24.34
C GLN A 306 -26.92 -9.13 23.60
N THR A 307 -26.73 -8.60 22.40
CA THR A 307 -27.69 -8.76 21.31
C THR A 307 -26.93 -9.32 20.13
N GLN A 308 -27.51 -10.31 19.48
CA GLN A 308 -26.96 -11.14 18.42
C GLN A 308 -26.79 -10.34 17.11
N ALA A 309 -26.15 -9.18 17.17
CA ALA A 309 -25.99 -8.26 16.05
C ALA A 309 -24.96 -8.82 15.06
N ILE A 310 -25.30 -8.78 13.77
CA ILE A 310 -24.38 -9.17 12.70
C ILE A 310 -23.23 -8.18 12.61
N SER A 311 -22.00 -8.68 12.60
CA SER A 311 -20.80 -7.88 12.32
C SER A 311 -20.63 -7.71 10.81
N VAL A 312 -20.64 -6.45 10.37
CA VAL A 312 -20.47 -6.06 8.97
C VAL A 312 -19.25 -5.15 8.83
N VAL A 313 -18.38 -5.49 7.88
CA VAL A 313 -17.24 -4.65 7.53
C VAL A 313 -17.48 -4.02 6.15
N THR A 314 -17.17 -2.74 6.00
CA THR A 314 -17.22 -2.04 4.71
C THR A 314 -15.83 -1.53 4.36
N THR A 315 -15.50 -1.49 3.07
CA THR A 315 -14.18 -0.98 2.64
C THR A 315 -14.03 0.52 2.89
N ASN A 316 -15.08 1.31 2.69
CA ASN A 316 -15.02 2.77 2.82
C ASN A 316 -16.24 3.34 3.58
N SER A 317 -16.15 4.64 3.88
CA SER A 317 -17.13 5.37 4.68
C SER A 317 -18.49 5.56 3.98
N ILE A 318 -18.54 5.55 2.65
CA ILE A 318 -19.79 5.68 1.88
C ILE A 318 -20.63 4.43 2.05
N LEU A 319 -20.00 3.26 1.88
CA LEU A 319 -20.64 1.98 2.13
C LEU A 319 -21.00 1.80 3.61
N GLU A 320 -20.14 2.28 4.53
CA GLU A 320 -20.43 2.29 5.97
C GLU A 320 -21.78 2.97 6.26
N ASP A 321 -21.99 4.18 5.74
CA ASP A 321 -23.25 4.91 5.94
C ASP A 321 -24.43 4.19 5.29
N MET A 322 -24.32 3.75 4.03
CA MET A 322 -25.41 3.02 3.35
C MET A 322 -25.85 1.78 4.14
N VAL A 323 -24.89 0.99 4.65
CA VAL A 323 -25.18 -0.18 5.51
C VAL A 323 -25.81 0.26 6.83
N GLN A 324 -25.32 1.33 7.44
CA GLN A 324 -25.85 1.86 8.71
C GLN A 324 -27.29 2.37 8.57
N GLN A 325 -27.65 2.99 7.44
CA GLN A 325 -29.03 3.46 7.17
C GLN A 325 -30.02 2.30 7.06
N VAL A 326 -29.60 1.17 6.49
CA VAL A 326 -30.44 -0.05 6.34
C VAL A 326 -30.53 -0.82 7.66
N GLY A 327 -29.38 -1.10 8.27
CA GLY A 327 -29.27 -2.02 9.40
C GLY A 327 -29.41 -1.41 10.78
N GLN A 328 -29.14 -0.10 10.93
CA GLN A 328 -29.26 0.66 12.17
C GLN A 328 -28.67 -0.06 13.40
N ASP A 329 -29.47 -0.26 14.45
CA ASP A 329 -29.10 -0.88 15.73
C ASP A 329 -28.96 -2.41 15.67
N ARG A 330 -29.32 -3.03 14.54
CA ARG A 330 -29.23 -4.48 14.33
C ARG A 330 -27.87 -4.95 13.82
N LEU A 331 -27.00 -4.03 13.44
CA LEU A 331 -25.67 -4.33 12.90
C LEU A 331 -24.58 -3.70 13.75
N GLN A 332 -23.44 -4.38 13.80
CA GLN A 332 -22.18 -3.77 14.20
C GLN A 332 -21.39 -3.48 12.92
N VAL A 333 -21.43 -2.22 12.46
CA VAL A 333 -20.78 -1.79 11.22
C VAL A 333 -19.40 -1.19 11.52
N SER A 334 -18.39 -1.53 10.72
CA SER A 334 -17.08 -0.89 10.76
C SER A 334 -16.51 -0.67 9.37
N SER A 335 -15.91 0.50 9.13
CA SER A 335 -15.20 0.83 7.89
C SER A 335 -13.71 0.52 8.01
N LEU A 336 -13.10 0.04 6.92
CA LEU A 336 -11.64 -0.17 6.81
C LEU A 336 -10.92 1.15 6.54
N VAL A 337 -11.21 1.77 5.40
CA VAL A 337 -10.57 3.04 5.00
C VAL A 337 -11.12 4.17 5.87
N PRO A 338 -10.27 4.91 6.59
CA PRO A 338 -10.70 6.03 7.42
C PRO A 338 -11.29 7.18 6.58
N ARG A 339 -12.20 7.95 7.17
CA ARG A 339 -12.77 9.14 6.53
C ARG A 339 -11.67 10.16 6.17
N GLY A 340 -11.70 10.63 4.93
CA GLY A 340 -10.74 11.56 4.33
C GLY A 340 -9.52 10.90 3.68
N GLN A 341 -9.46 9.56 3.64
CA GLN A 341 -8.41 8.83 2.92
C GLN A 341 -8.95 8.23 1.61
N ASP A 342 -8.04 8.04 0.67
CA ASP A 342 -8.29 7.43 -0.63
C ASP A 342 -8.51 5.89 -0.48
N PRO A 343 -9.65 5.34 -0.94
CA PRO A 343 -9.90 3.90 -0.91
C PRO A 343 -9.30 3.12 -2.09
N HIS A 344 -8.83 3.79 -3.15
CA HIS A 344 -8.12 3.15 -4.27
C HIS A 344 -6.82 2.52 -3.76
N GLU A 345 -6.11 3.23 -2.87
CA GLU A 345 -4.84 2.81 -2.29
C GLU A 345 -4.83 2.86 -0.77
N TYR A 346 -4.96 1.69 -0.15
CA TYR A 346 -4.92 1.56 1.30
C TYR A 346 -3.90 0.52 1.74
N GLU A 347 -3.25 0.76 2.89
CA GLU A 347 -2.39 -0.22 3.56
C GLU A 347 -3.11 -0.79 4.78
N PRO A 348 -3.66 -2.01 4.67
CA PRO A 348 -4.34 -2.69 5.77
C PRO A 348 -3.52 -2.85 7.04
N THR A 349 -4.12 -2.53 8.18
CA THR A 349 -3.56 -2.80 9.50
C THR A 349 -3.87 -4.22 9.97
N THR A 350 -3.23 -4.66 11.06
CA THR A 350 -3.53 -5.96 11.68
C THR A 350 -4.97 -6.05 12.19
N GLU A 351 -5.51 -4.94 12.68
CA GLU A 351 -6.89 -4.87 13.15
C GLU A 351 -7.89 -5.01 11.99
N ASP A 352 -7.58 -4.43 10.83
CA ASP A 352 -8.43 -4.51 9.64
C ASP A 352 -8.58 -5.95 9.15
N ILE A 353 -7.48 -6.68 9.06
CA ILE A 353 -7.51 -8.07 8.59
C ILE A 353 -8.25 -8.95 9.62
N ALA A 354 -8.07 -8.70 10.92
CA ALA A 354 -8.82 -9.39 11.97
C ALA A 354 -10.33 -9.10 11.88
N LYS A 355 -10.73 -7.82 11.71
CA LYS A 355 -12.13 -7.42 11.50
C LYS A 355 -12.74 -8.14 10.31
N VAL A 356 -12.06 -8.16 9.16
CA VAL A 356 -12.54 -8.87 7.96
C VAL A 356 -12.63 -10.37 8.19
N SER A 357 -11.66 -10.97 8.87
CA SER A 357 -11.68 -12.40 9.21
C SER A 357 -12.88 -12.77 10.09
N ASP A 358 -13.19 -11.93 11.08
CA ASP A 358 -14.25 -12.17 12.07
C ASP A 358 -15.64 -11.74 11.58
N ALA A 359 -15.72 -10.87 10.57
CA ALA A 359 -16.96 -10.35 10.03
C ALA A 359 -17.88 -11.45 9.48
N ASN A 360 -19.19 -11.26 9.67
CA ASN A 360 -20.19 -12.14 9.07
C ASN A 360 -20.43 -11.80 7.59
N LEU A 361 -20.30 -10.53 7.24
CA LEU A 361 -20.46 -10.00 5.88
C LEU A 361 -19.48 -8.85 5.65
N VAL A 362 -18.93 -8.78 4.44
CA VAL A 362 -18.02 -7.70 4.03
C VAL A 362 -18.57 -7.06 2.76
N PHE A 363 -18.75 -5.75 2.76
CA PHE A 363 -19.12 -5.00 1.55
C PHE A 363 -17.92 -4.23 1.01
N TYR A 364 -17.70 -4.33 -0.29
CA TYR A 364 -16.75 -3.51 -1.03
C TYR A 364 -17.43 -2.87 -2.23
N ASN A 365 -16.82 -1.86 -2.84
CA ASN A 365 -17.44 -1.15 -3.94
C ASN A 365 -17.55 -2.04 -5.17
N GLY A 366 -16.43 -2.67 -5.56
CA GLY A 366 -16.29 -3.30 -6.87
C GLY A 366 -15.92 -2.29 -7.95
N LEU A 367 -16.20 -2.62 -9.21
CA LEU A 367 -15.91 -1.75 -10.37
C LEU A 367 -14.48 -1.20 -10.41
N ASN A 368 -13.48 -2.02 -10.04
CA ASN A 368 -12.06 -1.64 -10.04
C ASN A 368 -11.60 -0.70 -8.91
N LEU A 369 -12.42 -0.35 -7.91
CA LEU A 369 -12.01 0.58 -6.83
C LEU A 369 -10.89 0.01 -5.95
N GLU A 370 -11.21 -0.96 -5.09
CA GLU A 370 -10.25 -1.54 -4.13
C GLU A 370 -9.49 -2.75 -4.70
N THR A 371 -9.91 -3.16 -5.90
CA THR A 371 -9.38 -4.33 -6.62
C THR A 371 -8.49 -3.94 -7.79
N GLY A 372 -8.53 -2.67 -8.21
CA GLY A 372 -7.61 -2.07 -9.17
C GLY A 372 -6.25 -1.76 -8.58
N GLY A 373 -5.35 -1.26 -9.42
CA GLY A 373 -3.98 -0.90 -9.03
C GLY A 373 -3.24 -2.06 -8.34
N ASN A 374 -2.97 -1.90 -7.04
CA ASN A 374 -2.22 -2.86 -6.24
C ASN A 374 -3.04 -4.09 -5.78
N GLY A 375 -4.36 -4.08 -5.99
CA GLY A 375 -5.32 -5.09 -5.53
C GLY A 375 -5.29 -5.35 -4.01
N TRP A 376 -5.14 -4.30 -3.19
CA TRP A 376 -4.97 -4.42 -1.74
C TRP A 376 -6.09 -5.21 -1.09
N PHE A 377 -7.34 -4.97 -1.51
CA PHE A 377 -8.50 -5.64 -0.93
C PHE A 377 -8.57 -7.11 -1.37
N SER A 378 -8.23 -7.40 -2.63
CA SER A 378 -8.10 -8.78 -3.13
C SER A 378 -7.07 -9.58 -2.34
N LYS A 379 -5.94 -8.97 -1.98
CA LYS A 379 -4.90 -9.62 -1.15
C LYS A 379 -5.39 -9.81 0.28
N MET A 380 -6.04 -8.80 0.87
CA MET A 380 -6.64 -8.89 2.20
C MET A 380 -7.68 -10.03 2.30
N VAL A 381 -8.58 -10.15 1.33
CA VAL A 381 -9.62 -11.20 1.29
C VAL A 381 -9.01 -12.60 1.26
N ARG A 382 -7.90 -12.77 0.50
CA ARG A 382 -7.13 -14.03 0.50
C ARG A 382 -6.52 -14.33 1.86
N SER A 383 -5.98 -13.32 2.55
CA SER A 383 -5.40 -13.47 3.89
C SER A 383 -6.44 -13.70 4.99
N SER A 384 -7.67 -13.20 4.84
CA SER A 384 -8.75 -13.35 5.82
C SER A 384 -9.59 -14.63 5.65
N HIS A 385 -9.25 -15.48 4.67
CA HIS A 385 -9.98 -16.71 4.34
C HIS A 385 -11.47 -16.49 4.00
N LYS A 386 -11.84 -15.29 3.53
CA LYS A 386 -13.18 -14.99 3.03
C LYS A 386 -13.29 -15.28 1.54
N GLN A 387 -14.52 -15.44 1.06
CA GLN A 387 -14.79 -15.72 -0.35
C GLN A 387 -15.65 -14.62 -0.99
N PHE A 388 -15.19 -14.10 -2.14
CA PHE A 388 -15.98 -13.23 -3.00
C PHE A 388 -17.28 -13.90 -3.45
N GLY A 389 -18.37 -13.15 -3.45
CA GLY A 389 -19.71 -13.61 -3.83
C GLY A 389 -20.43 -14.43 -2.75
N LYS A 390 -19.79 -14.69 -1.60
CA LYS A 390 -20.40 -15.40 -0.47
C LYS A 390 -20.31 -14.59 0.82
N ASP A 391 -19.09 -14.35 1.29
CA ASP A 391 -18.86 -13.55 2.50
C ASP A 391 -18.51 -12.10 2.17
N VAL A 392 -18.02 -11.86 0.95
CA VAL A 392 -17.60 -10.55 0.44
C VAL A 392 -18.45 -10.18 -0.77
N ILE A 393 -19.25 -9.12 -0.66
CA ILE A 393 -20.27 -8.73 -1.62
C ILE A 393 -19.95 -7.36 -2.21
N ALA A 394 -19.98 -7.26 -3.55
CA ALA A 394 -19.83 -6.00 -4.25
C ALA A 394 -21.13 -5.20 -4.14
N ALA A 395 -21.10 -4.04 -3.49
CA ALA A 395 -22.27 -3.18 -3.35
C ALA A 395 -22.78 -2.68 -4.72
N SER A 396 -21.86 -2.49 -5.69
CA SER A 396 -22.18 -2.11 -7.07
C SER A 396 -22.85 -3.19 -7.93
N GLN A 397 -23.10 -4.39 -7.40
CA GLN A 397 -23.73 -5.44 -8.18
C GLN A 397 -25.08 -4.98 -8.76
N GLY A 398 -25.22 -5.08 -10.09
CA GLY A 398 -26.39 -4.63 -10.84
C GLY A 398 -26.25 -3.23 -11.47
N VAL A 399 -25.19 -2.48 -11.17
CA VAL A 399 -24.89 -1.22 -11.85
C VAL A 399 -24.37 -1.49 -13.26
N THR A 400 -24.80 -0.66 -14.22
CA THR A 400 -24.22 -0.66 -15.57
C THR A 400 -22.88 0.06 -15.57
N PRO A 401 -21.76 -0.64 -15.82
CA PRO A 401 -20.44 -0.03 -15.72
C PRO A 401 -20.21 1.03 -16.82
N LEU A 402 -19.56 2.12 -16.42
CA LEU A 402 -18.82 3.00 -17.33
C LEU A 402 -17.35 2.59 -17.32
N TYR A 403 -16.61 2.95 -18.37
CA TYR A 403 -15.24 2.52 -18.58
C TYR A 403 -14.27 3.70 -18.60
N LEU A 404 -13.00 3.42 -18.33
CA LEU A 404 -11.91 4.37 -18.47
C LEU A 404 -11.61 4.66 -19.95
N SER A 405 -11.17 5.87 -20.25
CA SER A 405 -10.95 6.36 -21.60
C SER A 405 -9.71 5.68 -22.19
N GLY A 406 -9.88 5.00 -23.32
CA GLY A 406 -8.79 4.21 -23.93
C GLY A 406 -8.63 2.79 -23.38
N HIS A 407 -9.37 2.42 -22.33
CA HIS A 407 -9.32 1.09 -21.70
C HIS A 407 -10.70 0.45 -21.64
N GLN A 408 -11.11 -0.22 -22.72
CA GLN A 408 -12.47 -0.79 -22.84
C GLN A 408 -12.79 -1.91 -21.84
N GLU A 409 -11.80 -2.42 -21.10
CA GLU A 409 -11.99 -3.48 -20.11
C GLU A 409 -11.92 -2.95 -18.66
N GLU A 410 -11.41 -1.74 -18.42
CA GLU A 410 -11.27 -1.18 -17.07
C GLU A 410 -12.47 -0.30 -16.73
N THR A 411 -13.19 -0.69 -15.68
CA THR A 411 -14.39 0.03 -15.24
C THR A 411 -14.04 1.24 -14.39
N ASP A 412 -14.82 2.31 -14.54
CA ASP A 412 -14.81 3.46 -13.64
C ASP A 412 -15.54 3.10 -12.33
N PRO A 413 -14.90 3.25 -11.16
CA PRO A 413 -15.46 2.80 -9.90
C PRO A 413 -16.53 3.71 -9.29
N HIS A 414 -16.62 4.97 -9.72
CA HIS A 414 -17.32 6.05 -9.00
C HIS A 414 -18.85 6.06 -9.21
N ALA A 415 -19.44 4.86 -9.29
CA ALA A 415 -20.86 4.69 -9.59
C ALA A 415 -21.79 5.34 -8.57
N TRP A 416 -21.38 5.42 -7.30
CA TRP A 416 -22.18 6.01 -6.21
C TRP A 416 -22.44 7.51 -6.39
N LEU A 417 -21.73 8.22 -7.26
CA LEU A 417 -22.00 9.63 -7.54
C LEU A 417 -23.25 9.84 -8.42
N ASP A 418 -23.88 8.76 -8.89
CA ASP A 418 -25.26 8.76 -9.38
C ASP A 418 -26.19 8.19 -8.29
N LEU A 419 -27.23 8.94 -7.90
CA LEU A 419 -28.17 8.52 -6.87
C LEU A 419 -29.01 7.32 -7.31
N ALA A 420 -29.23 7.11 -8.62
CA ALA A 420 -29.88 5.89 -9.13
C ALA A 420 -29.03 4.64 -8.84
N ASN A 421 -27.71 4.75 -9.02
CA ASN A 421 -26.78 3.70 -8.63
C ASN A 421 -26.68 3.58 -7.10
N GLY A 422 -26.69 4.70 -6.35
CA GLY A 422 -26.76 4.67 -4.89
C GLY A 422 -27.97 3.89 -4.37
N ILE A 423 -29.13 4.00 -5.03
CA ILE A 423 -30.32 3.18 -4.74
C ILE A 423 -30.04 1.69 -5.04
N GLN A 424 -29.42 1.37 -6.17
CA GLN A 424 -29.01 -0.01 -6.49
C GLN A 424 -28.05 -0.58 -5.43
N TYR A 425 -27.11 0.22 -4.91
CA TYR A 425 -26.22 -0.18 -3.82
C TYR A 425 -27.00 -0.54 -2.56
N VAL A 426 -27.96 0.31 -2.16
CA VAL A 426 -28.83 0.08 -1.00
C VAL A 426 -29.65 -1.20 -1.18
N GLN A 427 -30.16 -1.47 -2.38
CA GLN A 427 -30.90 -2.71 -2.69
C GLN A 427 -30.01 -3.95 -2.56
N THR A 428 -28.80 -3.93 -3.12
CA THR A 428 -27.83 -5.03 -3.01
C THR A 428 -27.44 -5.28 -1.55
N ILE A 429 -27.15 -4.22 -0.79
CA ILE A 429 -26.85 -4.30 0.64
C ILE A 429 -28.02 -4.94 1.41
N THR A 430 -29.24 -4.46 1.15
CA THR A 430 -30.46 -4.95 1.81
C THR A 430 -30.65 -6.44 1.55
N LYS A 431 -30.53 -6.87 0.29
CA LYS A 431 -30.65 -8.28 -0.09
C LYS A 431 -29.63 -9.16 0.63
N ALA A 432 -28.36 -8.75 0.64
CA ALA A 432 -27.29 -9.51 1.30
C ALA A 432 -27.50 -9.59 2.83
N LEU A 433 -27.99 -8.52 3.45
CA LEU A 433 -28.35 -8.53 4.87
C LEU A 433 -29.53 -9.46 5.16
N GLN A 434 -30.57 -9.46 4.32
CA GLN A 434 -31.72 -10.36 4.46
C GLN A 434 -31.34 -11.84 4.31
N GLU A 435 -30.43 -12.16 3.39
CA GLU A 435 -29.92 -13.52 3.20
C GLU A 435 -29.10 -13.98 4.42
N LYS A 436 -28.33 -13.07 5.04
CA LYS A 436 -27.48 -13.39 6.19
C LYS A 436 -28.24 -13.41 7.52
N ASP A 437 -29.24 -12.54 7.68
CA ASP A 437 -30.15 -12.46 8.83
C ASP A 437 -31.61 -12.41 8.41
N PRO A 438 -32.20 -13.58 8.12
CA PRO A 438 -33.60 -13.68 7.75
C PRO A 438 -34.57 -13.21 8.85
N GLN A 439 -34.16 -13.19 10.12
CA GLN A 439 -35.03 -12.83 11.24
C GLN A 439 -35.33 -11.33 11.26
N ASN A 440 -34.37 -10.50 10.84
CA ASN A 440 -34.53 -9.05 10.74
C ASN A 440 -34.84 -8.58 9.30
N ALA A 441 -35.16 -9.49 8.37
CA ALA A 441 -35.33 -9.17 6.95
C ALA A 441 -36.37 -8.07 6.66
N SER A 442 -37.51 -8.08 7.36
CA SER A 442 -38.55 -7.05 7.21
C SER A 442 -38.13 -5.70 7.77
N PHE A 443 -37.28 -5.69 8.81
CA PHE A 443 -36.72 -4.46 9.38
C PHE A 443 -35.77 -3.79 8.37
N TYR A 444 -34.87 -4.57 7.77
CA TYR A 444 -33.97 -4.05 6.73
C TYR A 444 -34.74 -3.52 5.53
N GLN A 445 -35.76 -4.25 5.05
CA GLN A 445 -36.58 -3.78 3.92
C GLN A 445 -37.23 -2.45 4.20
N LYS A 446 -37.89 -2.31 5.36
CA LYS A 446 -38.59 -1.08 5.73
C LYS A 446 -37.63 0.13 5.79
N ASN A 447 -36.45 -0.04 6.37
CA ASN A 447 -35.46 1.03 6.46
C ASN A 447 -34.89 1.40 5.09
N ALA A 448 -34.60 0.39 4.26
CA ALA A 448 -34.16 0.58 2.88
C ALA A 448 -35.20 1.35 2.07
N ASP A 449 -36.48 0.98 2.14
CA ASP A 449 -37.57 1.65 1.42
C ASP A 449 -37.66 3.14 1.80
N LEU A 450 -37.59 3.45 3.10
CA LEU A 450 -37.60 4.84 3.60
C LEU A 450 -36.38 5.63 3.09
N TYR A 451 -35.20 5.01 3.09
CA TYR A 451 -33.98 5.66 2.63
C TYR A 451 -33.99 5.88 1.12
N ILE A 452 -34.43 4.89 0.34
CA ILE A 452 -34.56 4.95 -1.11
C ILE A 452 -35.51 6.07 -1.53
N VAL A 453 -36.66 6.25 -0.85
CA VAL A 453 -37.58 7.36 -1.14
C VAL A 453 -36.88 8.72 -1.02
N ARG A 454 -36.02 8.90 -0.01
CA ARG A 454 -35.26 10.15 0.17
C ARG A 454 -34.23 10.34 -0.95
N LEU A 455 -33.50 9.29 -1.33
CA LEU A 455 -32.55 9.33 -2.44
C LEU A 455 -33.24 9.62 -3.78
N GLN A 456 -34.39 9.00 -4.03
CA GLN A 456 -35.19 9.23 -5.24
C GLN A 456 -35.68 10.67 -5.35
N ALA A 457 -36.17 11.26 -4.25
CA ALA A 457 -36.61 12.65 -4.23
C ALA A 457 -35.44 13.60 -4.57
N LEU A 458 -34.28 13.40 -3.94
CA LEU A 458 -33.08 14.20 -4.21
C LEU A 458 -32.58 14.03 -5.66
N HIS A 459 -32.65 12.80 -6.20
CA HIS A 459 -32.26 12.51 -7.58
C HIS A 459 -33.12 13.25 -8.60
N GLN A 460 -34.45 13.21 -8.43
CA GLN A 460 -35.39 13.89 -9.32
C GLN A 460 -35.29 15.42 -9.25
N GLU A 461 -35.10 15.95 -8.03
CA GLU A 461 -34.84 17.38 -7.82
C GLU A 461 -33.58 17.82 -8.56
N ALA A 462 -32.49 17.09 -8.38
CA ALA A 462 -31.20 17.36 -9.02
C ALA A 462 -31.30 17.34 -10.55
N GLN A 463 -31.87 16.28 -11.14
CA GLN A 463 -32.02 16.16 -12.59
C GLN A 463 -32.73 17.38 -13.19
N SER A 464 -33.79 17.85 -12.53
CA SER A 464 -34.54 19.02 -12.96
C SER A 464 -33.72 20.31 -12.81
N LYS A 465 -33.05 20.47 -11.66
CA LYS A 465 -32.29 21.67 -11.30
C LYS A 465 -31.13 21.95 -12.27
N PHE A 466 -30.39 20.92 -12.68
CA PHE A 466 -29.24 21.09 -13.58
C PHE A 466 -29.62 21.49 -15.01
N LEU A 467 -30.87 21.24 -15.44
CA LEU A 467 -31.36 21.69 -16.75
C LEU A 467 -31.46 23.21 -16.87
N ASP A 468 -31.55 23.94 -15.75
CA ASP A 468 -31.61 25.40 -15.71
C ASP A 468 -30.28 26.08 -16.11
N ILE A 469 -29.16 25.35 -16.08
CA ILE A 469 -27.85 25.87 -16.46
C ILE A 469 -27.71 25.75 -17.99
N PRO A 470 -27.23 26.75 -18.74
CA PRO A 470 -26.96 26.57 -20.17
C PRO A 470 -25.91 25.49 -20.43
N GLU A 471 -26.10 24.62 -21.44
CA GLU A 471 -25.21 23.49 -21.73
C GLU A 471 -23.72 23.89 -21.84
N GLU A 472 -23.44 25.04 -22.45
CA GLU A 472 -22.10 25.62 -22.59
C GLU A 472 -21.40 26.00 -21.27
N GLN A 473 -22.15 26.09 -20.16
CA GLN A 473 -21.63 26.41 -18.81
C GLN A 473 -21.54 25.15 -17.92
N ARG A 474 -22.02 23.99 -18.38
CA ARG A 474 -22.08 22.76 -17.57
C ARG A 474 -20.77 21.96 -17.56
N LEU A 475 -19.62 22.61 -17.73
CA LEU A 475 -18.33 21.95 -17.62
C LEU A 475 -17.93 21.85 -16.14
N LEU A 476 -17.93 20.64 -15.58
CA LEU A 476 -17.47 20.37 -14.22
C LEU A 476 -15.98 20.04 -14.25
N VAL A 477 -15.14 20.94 -13.72
CA VAL A 477 -13.68 20.75 -13.65
C VAL A 477 -13.26 20.31 -12.25
N THR A 478 -12.70 19.10 -12.14
CA THR A 478 -12.21 18.47 -10.91
C THR A 478 -10.77 17.98 -11.06
N SER A 479 -10.13 17.49 -10.00
CA SER A 479 -8.76 16.95 -10.08
C SER A 479 -8.79 15.55 -10.70
N GLU A 480 -9.62 14.67 -10.15
CA GLU A 480 -9.87 13.31 -10.62
C GLU A 480 -11.11 13.26 -11.53
N GLY A 481 -11.10 12.35 -12.51
CA GLY A 481 -12.21 12.03 -13.40
C GLY A 481 -13.37 11.26 -12.75
N ALA A 482 -13.60 11.40 -11.44
CA ALA A 482 -14.58 10.63 -10.67
C ALA A 482 -16.04 10.88 -11.08
N PHE A 483 -16.34 11.98 -11.75
CA PHE A 483 -17.72 12.43 -11.97
C PHE A 483 -18.39 11.87 -13.23
N LYS A 484 -17.92 10.76 -13.84
CA LYS A 484 -18.55 10.21 -15.07
C LYS A 484 -20.00 9.79 -14.89
N TYR A 485 -20.32 9.07 -13.81
CA TYR A 485 -21.70 8.66 -13.52
C TYR A 485 -22.57 9.85 -13.16
N PHE A 486 -22.04 10.79 -12.36
CA PHE A 486 -22.69 12.05 -12.03
C PHE A 486 -23.03 12.86 -13.29
N ALA A 487 -22.07 12.99 -14.20
CA ALA A 487 -22.23 13.67 -15.48
C ALA A 487 -23.36 13.10 -16.33
N LYS A 488 -23.40 11.77 -16.44
CA LYS A 488 -24.46 11.06 -17.14
C LYS A 488 -25.83 11.29 -16.51
N ALA A 489 -25.91 11.33 -15.18
CA ALA A 489 -27.16 11.47 -14.45
C ALA A 489 -27.71 12.91 -14.44
N TYR A 490 -26.85 13.92 -14.37
CA TYR A 490 -27.22 15.32 -14.11
C TYR A 490 -26.83 16.28 -15.23
N HIS A 491 -26.60 15.77 -16.45
CA HIS A 491 -26.39 16.55 -17.66
C HIS A 491 -25.23 17.56 -17.58
N VAL A 492 -24.15 17.21 -16.87
CA VAL A 492 -22.90 17.99 -16.86
C VAL A 492 -21.82 17.28 -17.66
N THR A 493 -20.86 18.03 -18.17
CA THR A 493 -19.69 17.52 -18.90
C THR A 493 -18.51 17.46 -17.92
N PRO A 494 -17.95 16.28 -17.61
CA PRO A 494 -16.83 16.18 -16.68
C PRO A 494 -15.52 16.51 -17.42
N ALA A 495 -14.65 17.25 -16.75
CA ALA A 495 -13.28 17.49 -17.17
C ALA A 495 -12.36 17.41 -15.93
N TYR A 496 -11.17 16.86 -16.11
CA TYR A 496 -10.30 16.47 -15.00
C TYR A 496 -8.82 16.64 -15.34
N ILE A 497 -7.98 16.60 -14.31
CA ILE A 497 -6.53 16.61 -14.46
C ILE A 497 -6.03 15.19 -14.76
N TRP A 498 -6.41 14.19 -13.95
CA TRP A 498 -6.14 12.77 -14.18
C TRP A 498 -7.44 11.97 -14.15
N GLU A 499 -7.48 10.82 -14.80
CA GLU A 499 -8.74 10.08 -14.96
C GLU A 499 -9.13 9.31 -13.69
N ILE A 500 -8.16 8.67 -13.04
CA ILE A 500 -8.35 7.86 -11.83
C ILE A 500 -7.14 8.00 -10.88
N ASN A 501 -7.35 7.93 -9.57
CA ASN A 501 -6.29 8.14 -8.57
C ASN A 501 -5.12 7.15 -8.65
N THR A 502 -5.27 6.01 -9.34
CA THR A 502 -4.17 5.07 -9.57
C THR A 502 -3.14 5.54 -10.61
N GLU A 503 -3.41 6.63 -11.34
CA GLU A 503 -2.50 7.22 -12.32
C GLU A 503 -1.48 8.19 -11.70
N ALA A 504 -0.49 8.59 -12.51
CA ALA A 504 0.35 9.73 -12.18
C ALA A 504 -0.49 11.02 -12.11
N GLN A 505 -0.37 11.77 -11.02
CA GLN A 505 -1.19 12.95 -10.75
C GLN A 505 -0.46 14.25 -11.11
N GLY A 506 -1.07 15.08 -11.96
CA GLY A 506 -0.61 16.43 -12.27
C GLY A 506 0.59 16.49 -13.23
N THR A 507 0.67 15.58 -14.19
CA THR A 507 1.72 15.61 -15.23
C THR A 507 1.59 16.86 -16.11
N PRO A 508 2.67 17.33 -16.77
CA PRO A 508 2.60 18.49 -17.68
C PRO A 508 1.56 18.33 -18.79
N GLN A 509 1.41 17.12 -19.34
CA GLN A 509 0.42 16.84 -20.40
C GLN A 509 -1.02 16.90 -19.87
N GLN A 510 -1.27 16.34 -18.70
CA GLN A 510 -2.58 16.41 -18.02
C GLN A 510 -2.98 17.87 -17.75
N LEU A 511 -2.07 18.64 -17.14
CA LEU A 511 -2.27 20.07 -16.88
C LEU A 511 -2.53 20.85 -18.17
N GLN A 512 -1.77 20.59 -19.24
CA GLN A 512 -1.97 21.23 -20.53
C GLN A 512 -3.35 20.91 -21.11
N THR A 513 -3.75 19.63 -21.07
CA THR A 513 -5.04 19.15 -21.61
C THR A 513 -6.23 19.81 -20.89
N ILE A 514 -6.20 19.89 -19.56
CA ILE A 514 -7.27 20.54 -18.81
C ILE A 514 -7.29 22.06 -19.02
N LEU A 515 -6.12 22.72 -19.11
CA LEU A 515 -6.03 24.14 -19.40
C LEU A 515 -6.53 24.48 -20.82
N ASP A 516 -6.28 23.60 -21.81
CA ASP A 516 -6.83 23.72 -23.15
C ASP A 516 -8.36 23.60 -23.15
N THR A 517 -8.88 22.62 -22.40
CA THR A 517 -10.32 22.41 -22.23
C THR A 517 -10.98 23.63 -21.57
N ILE A 518 -10.38 24.15 -20.48
CA ILE A 518 -10.86 25.36 -19.80
C ILE A 518 -10.89 26.54 -20.77
N ARG A 519 -9.81 26.79 -21.53
CA ARG A 519 -9.70 27.90 -22.48
C ARG A 519 -10.73 27.86 -23.61
N GLN A 520 -11.17 26.67 -24.00
CA GLN A 520 -12.17 26.47 -25.07
C GLN A 520 -13.62 26.46 -24.53
N SER A 521 -13.80 26.53 -23.20
CA SER A 521 -15.10 26.47 -22.54
C SER A 521 -15.52 27.83 -21.97
N LYS A 522 -16.76 27.91 -21.47
CA LYS A 522 -17.27 29.05 -20.70
C LYS A 522 -17.35 28.74 -19.20
N VAL A 523 -16.51 27.83 -18.70
CA VAL A 523 -16.50 27.45 -17.28
C VAL A 523 -16.11 28.64 -16.40
N LYS A 524 -16.80 28.80 -15.27
CA LYS A 524 -16.61 29.94 -14.35
C LYS A 524 -15.72 29.60 -13.16
N HIS A 525 -15.75 28.35 -12.72
CA HIS A 525 -15.13 27.93 -11.48
C HIS A 525 -14.56 26.51 -11.58
N LEU A 526 -13.62 26.24 -10.69
CA LEU A 526 -13.02 24.94 -10.48
C LEU A 526 -13.56 24.32 -9.18
N PHE A 527 -13.45 23.00 -9.05
CA PHE A 527 -13.84 22.27 -7.84
C PHE A 527 -12.68 21.39 -7.38
N LEU A 528 -12.55 21.25 -6.06
CA LEU A 528 -11.49 20.47 -5.42
C LEU A 528 -12.10 19.37 -4.56
N GLU A 529 -11.53 18.18 -4.57
CA GLU A 529 -12.01 17.04 -3.81
C GLU A 529 -11.39 16.99 -2.41
N THR A 530 -12.11 16.43 -1.44
CA THR A 530 -11.59 16.26 -0.07
C THR A 530 -10.53 15.17 0.07
N SER A 531 -10.50 14.19 -0.83
CA SER A 531 -9.62 13.00 -0.77
C SER A 531 -8.30 13.15 -1.54
N VAL A 532 -8.10 14.24 -2.28
CA VAL A 532 -6.91 14.45 -3.13
C VAL A 532 -6.08 15.65 -2.70
N ALA A 533 -4.79 15.64 -3.02
CA ALA A 533 -3.90 16.76 -2.71
C ALA A 533 -4.22 17.99 -3.58
N PRO A 534 -4.36 19.20 -3.02
CA PRO A 534 -4.82 20.38 -3.76
C PRO A 534 -3.79 20.96 -4.73
N LYS A 535 -2.55 20.46 -4.74
CA LYS A 535 -1.41 21.07 -5.44
C LYS A 535 -1.67 21.26 -6.94
N ALA A 536 -2.17 20.23 -7.61
CA ALA A 536 -2.40 20.27 -9.05
C ALA A 536 -3.56 21.23 -9.41
N MET A 537 -4.68 21.15 -8.69
CA MET A 537 -5.82 22.05 -8.92
C MET A 537 -5.48 23.51 -8.60
N ASN A 538 -4.66 23.77 -7.58
CA ASN A 538 -4.16 25.12 -7.30
C ASN A 538 -3.31 25.67 -8.46
N GLN A 539 -2.50 24.83 -9.10
CA GLN A 539 -1.73 25.22 -10.30
C GLN A 539 -2.65 25.51 -11.48
N VAL A 540 -3.70 24.71 -11.69
CA VAL A 540 -4.73 24.98 -12.71
C VAL A 540 -5.45 26.30 -12.41
N ALA A 541 -5.82 26.56 -11.17
CA ALA A 541 -6.45 27.81 -10.73
C ALA A 541 -5.56 29.03 -10.99
N GLU A 542 -4.27 28.94 -10.66
CA GLU A 542 -3.30 30.00 -10.90
C GLU A 542 -3.10 30.26 -12.40
N GLN A 543 -2.98 29.22 -13.23
CA GLN A 543 -2.73 29.39 -14.66
C GLN A 543 -3.98 29.79 -15.46
N SER A 544 -5.16 29.31 -15.07
CA SER A 544 -6.43 29.66 -15.70
C SER A 544 -7.04 30.97 -15.18
N GLN A 545 -6.55 31.47 -14.04
CA GLN A 545 -7.12 32.60 -13.29
C GLN A 545 -8.56 32.35 -12.80
N LEU A 546 -9.02 31.09 -12.81
CA LEU A 546 -10.30 30.70 -12.24
C LEU A 546 -10.17 30.42 -10.73
N LYS A 547 -11.25 30.67 -9.99
CA LYS A 547 -11.31 30.37 -8.56
C LYS A 547 -11.83 28.95 -8.33
N ILE A 548 -11.30 28.29 -7.31
CA ILE A 548 -11.90 27.09 -6.75
C ILE A 548 -13.15 27.52 -5.96
N TYR A 549 -14.33 27.13 -6.41
CA TYR A 549 -15.61 27.56 -5.81
C TYR A 549 -15.89 26.84 -4.49
N SER A 550 -15.71 25.53 -4.46
CA SER A 550 -15.97 24.72 -3.28
C SER A 550 -15.12 23.47 -3.25
N THR A 551 -14.92 22.96 -2.04
CA THR A 551 -14.45 21.59 -1.83
C THR A 551 -15.65 20.65 -1.83
N ILE A 552 -15.58 19.62 -2.66
CA ILE A 552 -16.63 18.61 -2.87
C ILE A 552 -16.11 17.21 -2.50
N PHE A 553 -17.02 16.25 -2.40
CA PHE A 553 -16.71 14.89 -1.95
C PHE A 553 -16.70 13.92 -3.12
N THR A 554 -15.75 12.98 -3.14
CA THR A 554 -15.72 11.86 -4.08
C THR A 554 -15.69 10.54 -3.32
N ASP A 555 -14.53 10.19 -2.76
CA ASP A 555 -14.24 8.82 -2.29
C ASP A 555 -14.42 8.65 -0.78
N SER A 556 -14.77 9.72 -0.09
CA SER A 556 -15.02 9.70 1.35
C SER A 556 -16.10 10.69 1.76
N LEU A 557 -16.88 10.27 2.75
CA LEU A 557 -17.72 11.16 3.54
C LEU A 557 -16.88 12.11 4.41
N ALA A 558 -17.50 13.21 4.84
CA ALA A 558 -16.92 14.12 5.82
C ALA A 558 -16.72 13.47 7.19
N LYS A 559 -16.00 14.14 8.09
CA LYS A 559 -15.90 13.71 9.50
C LYS A 559 -17.30 13.77 10.15
N LYS A 560 -17.60 12.83 11.05
CA LYS A 560 -18.89 12.76 11.76
C LYS A 560 -19.25 14.13 12.39
N GLY A 561 -20.47 14.58 12.17
CA GLY A 561 -20.98 15.87 12.65
C GLY A 561 -20.66 17.07 11.75
N GLN A 562 -19.99 16.87 10.61
CA GLN A 562 -19.78 17.91 9.59
C GLN A 562 -20.75 17.73 8.42
N ASP A 563 -20.95 18.79 7.63
CA ASP A 563 -21.72 18.71 6.40
C ASP A 563 -21.10 17.68 5.43
N GLY A 564 -21.91 16.72 4.98
CA GLY A 564 -21.44 15.62 4.13
C GLY A 564 -21.00 14.35 4.88
N ASP A 565 -21.32 14.22 6.17
CA ASP A 565 -20.96 13.05 6.99
C ASP A 565 -21.80 11.79 6.74
N GLN A 566 -22.87 11.89 5.94
CA GLN A 566 -23.71 10.79 5.46
C GLN A 566 -23.75 10.82 3.93
N TYR A 567 -23.99 9.68 3.28
CA TYR A 567 -24.04 9.61 1.81
C TYR A 567 -25.10 10.56 1.23
N TYR A 568 -26.27 10.65 1.87
CA TYR A 568 -27.33 11.60 1.47
C TYR A 568 -26.84 13.05 1.56
N THR A 569 -26.24 13.45 2.69
CA THR A 569 -25.79 14.83 2.90
C THR A 569 -24.59 15.17 2.03
N MET A 570 -23.71 14.20 1.75
CA MET A 570 -22.60 14.30 0.82
C MET A 570 -23.10 14.56 -0.61
N MET A 571 -24.03 13.74 -1.09
CA MET A 571 -24.61 13.91 -2.42
C MET A 571 -25.35 15.23 -2.54
N LYS A 572 -26.13 15.60 -1.53
CA LYS A 572 -26.80 16.90 -1.48
C LYS A 572 -25.80 18.06 -1.54
N TRP A 573 -24.72 18.00 -0.76
CA TRP A 573 -23.65 19.00 -0.78
C TRP A 573 -23.04 19.14 -2.17
N ASN A 574 -22.64 18.02 -2.80
CA ASN A 574 -22.08 18.03 -4.14
C ASN A 574 -23.05 18.64 -5.15
N LEU A 575 -24.30 18.18 -5.17
CA LEU A 575 -25.35 18.68 -6.06
C LEU A 575 -25.55 20.18 -5.90
N ASP A 576 -25.66 20.68 -4.67
CA ASP A 576 -25.85 22.10 -4.40
C ASP A 576 -24.62 22.93 -4.78
N LYS A 577 -23.42 22.52 -4.35
CA LYS A 577 -22.20 23.30 -4.60
C LYS A 577 -21.79 23.30 -6.06
N ILE A 578 -21.96 22.17 -6.76
CA ILE A 578 -21.72 22.11 -8.20
C ILE A 578 -22.74 22.97 -8.94
N TYR A 579 -24.03 22.88 -8.62
CA TYR A 579 -25.04 23.74 -9.25
C TYR A 579 -24.75 25.24 -9.01
N GLU A 580 -24.46 25.63 -7.77
CA GLU A 580 -24.16 27.01 -7.40
C GLU A 580 -22.89 27.54 -8.09
N GLY A 581 -21.86 26.70 -8.25
CA GLY A 581 -20.60 27.10 -8.88
C GLY A 581 -20.63 27.09 -10.42
N LEU A 582 -21.51 26.31 -11.05
CA LEU A 582 -21.69 26.31 -12.51
C LEU A 582 -22.61 27.44 -12.99
N LYS A 583 -23.52 27.91 -12.13
CA LYS A 583 -24.41 29.06 -12.40
C LYS A 583 -23.65 30.38 -12.35
#